data_AF-A0A7J9WC99-F1
#
_entry.id   AF-A0A7J9WC99-F1
#
_cell.length_a   1.000
_cell.length_b   1.000
_cell.length_c   1.000
_cell.angle_alpha   90.00
_cell.angle_beta   90.00
_cell.angle_gamma   90.00
#
_symmetry.space_group_name_H-M   'P 1'
#
loop_
_entity.id
_entity.type
_entity.pdbx_description
1 polymer ?
#
loop_
_entity_poly.entity_id
_entity_poly.type
_entity_poly.pdbx_seq_one_letter_code
_entity_poly.pdbx_strand_id
1 'polypeptide(L)' 'SLAVDVAEQFGLTLAAFVRGERFNVYAGNHRVIAATVPGMSDAG' A
#
# COMPACT_ATOMS: atom_id res chain seq x y z
N SER A 1 14.13 -4.02 -8.42
CA SER A 1 14.81 -5.18 -7.78
C SER A 1 13.94 -6.39 -8.05
N LEU A 2 14.48 -7.61 -8.10
CA LEU A 2 13.75 -8.76 -8.69
C LEU A 2 12.28 -8.92 -8.23
N ALA A 3 12.01 -8.78 -6.93
CA ALA A 3 10.63 -8.89 -6.41
C ALA A 3 9.70 -7.77 -6.91
N VAL A 4 10.22 -6.54 -7.02
CA VAL A 4 9.47 -5.40 -7.60
C VAL A 4 9.23 -5.64 -9.09
N ASP A 5 10.26 -6.08 -9.82
CA ASP A 5 10.20 -6.26 -11.27
C ASP A 5 9.19 -7.38 -11.63
N VAL A 6 9.16 -8.48 -10.87
CA VAL A 6 8.12 -9.53 -10.98
C VAL A 6 6.74 -8.98 -10.66
N ALA A 7 6.60 -8.20 -9.59
CA ALA A 7 5.31 -7.63 -9.23
C ALA A 7 4.77 -6.70 -10.31
N GLU A 8 5.61 -5.88 -10.94
CA GLU A 8 5.22 -5.03 -12.06
C GLU A 8 4.85 -5.84 -13.31
N GLN A 9 5.68 -6.82 -13.68
CA GLN A 9 5.47 -7.66 -14.87
C GLN A 9 4.14 -8.42 -14.83
N PHE A 10 3.77 -8.96 -13.66
CA PHE A 10 2.53 -9.72 -13.48
C PHE A 10 1.38 -8.86 -12.96
N GLY A 11 1.57 -7.55 -12.84
CA GLY A 11 0.55 -6.63 -12.36
C GLY A 11 0.08 -6.92 -10.94
N LEU A 12 0.96 -7.36 -10.05
CA LEU A 12 0.69 -7.58 -8.63
C LEU A 12 0.81 -6.28 -7.82
N THR A 13 0.26 -6.28 -6.61
CA THR A 13 0.53 -5.26 -5.61
C THR A 13 1.54 -5.82 -4.62
N LEU A 14 2.70 -5.17 -4.49
CA LEU A 14 3.76 -5.58 -3.57
C LEU A 14 3.84 -4.59 -2.42
N ALA A 15 3.54 -5.06 -1.21
CA ALA A 15 3.74 -4.32 0.03
C ALA A 15 4.83 -4.99 0.88
N ALA A 16 5.62 -4.18 1.59
CA ALA A 16 6.66 -4.65 2.49
C ALA A 16 6.70 -3.83 3.78
N PHE A 17 7.46 -4.33 4.77
CA PHE A 17 7.62 -3.70 6.08
C PHE A 17 6.30 -3.48 6.85
N VAL A 18 5.38 -4.45 6.78
CA VAL A 18 4.09 -4.39 7.47
C VAL A 18 4.28 -4.31 8.99
N ARG A 19 3.69 -3.30 9.62
CA ARG A 19 3.67 -3.02 11.07
C ARG A 19 2.31 -2.46 11.46
N GLY A 20 1.42 -3.33 11.92
CA GLY A 20 0.01 -2.95 12.16
C GLY A 20 -0.61 -2.39 10.88
N GLU A 21 -1.12 -1.17 10.94
CA GLU A 21 -1.76 -0.47 9.82
C GLU A 21 -0.78 0.25 8.87
N ARG A 22 0.53 0.14 9.12
CA ARG A 22 1.56 0.82 8.31
C ARG A 22 2.36 -0.18 7.47
N PHE A 23 2.62 0.18 6.23
CA PHE A 23 3.45 -0.57 5.28
C PHE A 23 3.91 0.35 4.16
N ASN A 24 4.90 -0.11 3.39
CA ASN A 24 5.34 0.56 2.16
C ASN A 24 4.83 -0.22 0.96
N VAL A 25 4.37 0.48 -0.07
CA VAL A 25 3.99 -0.12 -1.36
C VAL A 25 5.10 0.10 -2.36
N TYR A 26 5.53 -0.99 -3.01
CA TYR A 26 6.60 -1.00 -4.00
C TYR A 26 6.09 -1.23 -5.43
N ALA A 27 4.92 -1.86 -5.60
CA ALA A 27 4.25 -2.01 -6.91
C ALA A 27 2.73 -2.03 -6.72
N GLY A 28 1.97 -1.60 -7.74
CA GLY A 28 0.51 -1.69 -7.73
C GLY A 28 -0.20 -0.77 -6.72
N ASN A 29 0.38 0.40 -6.41
CA ASN A 29 -0.18 1.38 -5.46
C ASN A 29 -1.56 1.92 -5.85
N HIS A 30 -1.89 1.97 -7.13
CA HIS A 30 -3.21 2.39 -7.64
C HIS A 30 -4.38 1.52 -7.16
N ARG A 31 -4.12 0.33 -6.62
CA ARG A 31 -5.14 -0.56 -6.02
C ARG A 31 -5.33 -0.35 -4.52
N VAL A 32 -4.47 0.46 -3.90
CA VAL A 32 -4.51 0.71 -2.46
C VAL A 32 -5.38 1.92 -2.21
N ILE A 33 -6.47 1.71 -1.47
CA ILE A 33 -7.38 2.77 -1.05
C ILE A 33 -7.06 3.09 0.40
N ALA A 34 -6.86 4.38 0.72
CA ALA A 34 -6.71 4.80 2.10
C ALA A 34 -7.99 4.45 2.86
N ALA A 35 -7.86 3.67 3.93
CA ALA A 35 -8.97 3.47 4.84
C ALA A 35 -9.32 4.84 5.44
N THR A 36 -10.52 5.34 5.16
CA THR A 36 -11.06 6.44 5.96
C THR A 36 -11.38 5.85 7.33
N VAL A 37 -10.83 6.42 8.40
CA VAL A 37 -11.23 6.09 9.76
C VAL A 37 -12.44 6.97 10.08
N PRO A 38 -13.67 6.43 10.17
CA PRO A 38 -14.84 7.24 10.50
C PRO A 38 -14.64 7.91 11.87
N GLY A 39 -14.70 9.23 11.92
CA GLY A 39 -14.51 10.03 13.15
C GLY A 39 -13.17 10.79 13.25
N MET A 40 -12.23 10.60 12.32
CA MET A 40 -11.04 11.47 12.20
C MET A 40 -11.34 12.70 11.30
N SER A 41 -12.47 13.37 11.52
CA SER A 41 -12.84 14.62 10.82
C SER A 41 -12.73 15.88 11.69
N ASP A 42 -12.38 15.76 12.98
CA ASP A 42 -12.45 16.88 13.92
C ASP A 42 -11.10 17.18 14.62
N ALA A 43 -10.00 17.19 13.87
CA ALA A 43 -8.76 17.78 14.35
C ALA A 43 -8.22 18.73 13.27
N GLY A 44 -8.58 20.00 13.41
CA GLY A 44 -7.97 21.11 12.68
C GLY A 44 -6.51 21.33 13.08
#